data_AF-A0A948GY28-F1
#
_entry.id   AF-A0A948GY28-F1
#
_cell.length_a   1.000
_cell.length_b   1.000
_cell.length_c   1.000
_cell.angle_alpha   90.00
_cell.angle_beta   90.00
_cell.angle_gamma   90.00
#
_symmetry.space_group_name_H-M   'P 1'
#
loop_
_entity.id
_entity.type
_entity.pdbx_description
1 polymer ?
#
loop_
_entity_poly.entity_id
_entity_poly.type
_entity_poly.pdbx_seq_one_letter_code
_entity_poly.pdbx_strand_id
1 'polypeptide(L)' 'YIYATFGLCLIGFVVGLFISFKPKLAIEIQKRFYLLINWKIEPVNLIKEIRNTVIMGGFLSAICLMMAIYAFFAVRI' A
#
# COMPACT_ATOMS: atom_id res chain seq x y z
N TYR A 1 11.24 -18.80 6.59
CA TYR A 1 9.94 -18.29 6.11
C TYR A 1 9.42 -17.13 6.94
N ILE A 2 9.26 -17.26 8.27
CA ILE A 2 8.69 -16.20 9.11
C ILE A 2 9.48 -14.87 9.06
N TYR A 3 10.82 -14.90 9.07
CA TYR A 3 11.64 -13.69 8.93
C TYR A 3 11.42 -12.95 7.60
N ALA A 4 11.23 -13.69 6.50
CA ALA A 4 10.92 -13.10 5.20
C ALA A 4 9.50 -12.48 5.21
N THR A 5 8.53 -13.15 5.82
CA THR A 5 7.18 -12.61 6.03
C THR A 5 7.22 -11.31 6.84
N PHE A 6 7.98 -11.29 7.94
CA PHE A 6 8.15 -10.09 8.76
C PHE A 6 8.75 -8.93 7.96
N GLY A 7 9.82 -9.19 7.19
CA GLY A 7 10.42 -8.19 6.29
C GLY A 7 9.46 -7.65 5.25
N LEU A 8 8.68 -8.52 4.59
CA LEU A 8 7.65 -8.12 3.62
C LEU A 8 6.55 -7.26 4.28
N CYS A 9 6.13 -7.59 5.50
CA CYS A 9 5.16 -6.79 6.23
C CYS A 9 5.69 -5.39 6.54
N LEU A 10 6.97 -5.26 6.91
CA LEU A 10 7.58 -3.94 7.12
C LEU A 10 7.63 -3.11 5.83
N ILE A 11 7.98 -3.72 4.70
CA ILE A 11 7.94 -3.05 3.39
C ILE A 11 6.52 -2.61 3.07
N GLY A 12 5.54 -3.50 3.21
CA GLY A 12 4.13 -3.21 2.96
C GLY A 12 3.59 -2.09 3.86
N PHE A 13 4.02 -2.04 5.12
CA PHE A 13 3.69 -0.95 6.03
C PHE A 13 4.20 0.40 5.52
N VAL A 14 5.47 0.48 5.14
CA VAL A 14 6.06 1.72 4.59
C VAL A 14 5.39 2.13 3.28
N VAL A 15 5.10 1.18 2.39
CA VAL A 15 4.38 1.44 1.14
C VAL A 15 2.97 1.95 1.41
N GLY A 16 2.24 1.35 2.35
CA GLY A 16 0.92 1.81 2.76
C GLY A 16 0.94 3.24 3.27
N LEU A 17 1.92 3.59 4.13
CA LEU A 17 2.09 4.95 4.63
C LEU A 17 2.41 5.92 3.48
N PHE A 18 3.31 5.55 2.57
CA PHE A 18 3.61 6.36 1.39
C PHE A 18 2.35 6.65 0.55
N ILE A 19 1.54 5.62 0.27
CA ILE A 19 0.28 5.77 -0.48
C ILE A 19 -0.68 6.70 0.27
N SER A 20 -0.77 6.57 1.60
CA SER A 20 -1.69 7.37 2.42
C SER A 20 -1.26 8.84 2.52
N PHE A 21 0.04 9.12 2.64
CA PHE A 21 0.56 10.50 2.73
C PHE A 21 0.76 11.19 1.38
N LYS A 22 0.97 10.43 0.30
CA LYS A 22 1.22 10.97 -1.05
C LYS A 22 0.24 10.37 -2.08
N PRO A 23 -1.09 10.46 -1.87
CA PRO A 23 -2.08 9.78 -2.70
C PRO A 23 -2.05 10.26 -4.17
N LYS A 24 -1.80 11.55 -4.42
CA LYS A 24 -1.68 12.07 -5.79
C LYS A 24 -0.51 11.45 -6.56
N LEU A 25 0.62 11.25 -5.88
CA LEU A 25 1.79 10.63 -6.49
C LEU A 25 1.55 9.14 -6.71
N ALA A 26 0.91 8.45 -5.76
CA ALA A 26 0.50 7.06 -5.91
C ALA A 26 -0.43 6.85 -7.13
N ILE A 27 -1.45 7.71 -7.29
CA ILE A 27 -2.36 7.68 -8.45
C ILE A 27 -1.58 7.92 -9.75
N GLU A 28 -0.62 8.84 -9.77
CA GLU A 28 0.18 9.11 -10.97
C GLU A 28 1.12 7.96 -11.32
N ILE A 29 1.75 7.32 -10.32
CA ILE A 29 2.53 6.08 -10.51
C ILE A 29 1.63 4.98 -11.09
N GLN A 30 0.42 4.82 -10.54
CA GLN A 30 -0.56 3.87 -11.04
C GLN A 30 -0.90 4.16 -12.51
N LYS A 31 -1.24 5.40 -12.85
CA LYS A 31 -1.52 5.79 -14.24
C LYS A 31 -0.36 5.43 -15.19
N ARG A 32 0.89 5.74 -14.79
CA ARG A 32 2.08 5.41 -15.58
C ARG A 32 2.26 3.91 -15.75
N PHE A 33 2.02 3.12 -14.72
CA PHE A 33 2.07 1.66 -14.80
C PHE A 33 1.05 1.11 -15.80
N TYR A 34 -0.20 1.59 -15.75
CA TYR A 34 -1.24 1.16 -16.69
C TYR A 34 -0.95 1.58 -18.14
N LEU A 35 -0.27 2.71 -18.34
CA LEU A 35 0.17 3.11 -19.69
C LEU A 35 1.19 2.13 -20.29
N LEU A 36 2.01 1.45 -19.49
CA LEU A 36 2.96 0.44 -19.98
C LEU A 36 2.26 -0.75 -20.65
N ILE A 37 1.05 -1.07 -20.22
CA ILE A 37 0.19 -2.11 -20.81
C ILE A 37 -0.84 -1.54 -21.79
N ASN A 38 -0.58 -0.33 -22.31
CA ASN A 38 -1.43 0.41 -23.26
C ASN A 38 -2.86 0.67 -22.74
N TRP A 39 -3.02 0.78 -21.42
CA TRP A 39 -4.30 1.09 -20.78
C TRP A 39 -4.30 2.50 -20.21
N LYS A 40 -5.22 3.34 -20.68
CA LYS A 40 -5.36 4.71 -20.21
C LYS A 40 -6.37 4.80 -19.06
N ILE A 41 -5.89 4.89 -17.82
CA ILE A 41 -6.75 5.17 -16.65
C ILE A 41 -6.82 6.68 -16.41
N GLU A 42 -8.03 7.19 -16.25
CA GLU A 42 -8.28 8.54 -15.74
C GLU A 42 -9.29 8.50 -14.59
N PRO A 43 -9.07 9.29 -13.52
CA PRO A 43 -9.98 9.35 -12.39
C PRO A 43 -11.29 10.04 -12.82
N VAL A 44 -12.42 9.34 -12.65
CA VAL A 44 -13.75 9.92 -12.90
C VAL A 44 -14.05 11.07 -11.93
N ASN A 45 -13.64 10.93 -10.67
CA ASN A 45 -13.69 11.99 -9.67
C ASN A 45 -12.39 11.98 -8.84
N LEU A 46 -11.50 12.94 -9.14
CA LEU A 46 -10.18 13.01 -8.51
C LEU A 46 -10.26 13.15 -6.98
N ILE A 47 -11.24 13.89 -6.44
CA ILE A 47 -11.37 14.10 -4.99
C ILE A 47 -11.75 12.79 -4.30
N LYS A 48 -12.70 12.03 -4.89
CA LYS A 48 -13.10 10.72 -4.39
C LYS A 48 -11.96 9.72 -4.46
N GLU A 49 -11.24 9.68 -5.58
CA GLU A 49 -10.07 8.81 -5.75
C GLU A 49 -8.99 9.11 -4.72
N ILE A 50 -8.65 10.38 -4.48
CA ILE A 50 -7.68 10.76 -3.45
C ILE A 50 -8.10 10.22 -2.07
N ARG A 51 -9.36 10.41 -1.67
CA ARG A 51 -9.87 9.89 -0.39
C ARG A 51 -9.77 8.36 -0.32
N ASN A 52 -10.15 7.67 -1.39
CA ASN A 52 -10.08 6.22 -1.46
C ASN A 52 -8.63 5.72 -1.38
N THR A 53 -7.70 6.37 -2.08
CA THR A 53 -6.27 6.05 -2.03
C THR A 53 -5.70 6.26 -0.62
N VAL A 54 -6.10 7.33 0.08
CA VAL A 54 -5.70 7.55 1.49
C VAL A 54 -6.17 6.41 2.39
N ILE A 55 -7.46 6.04 2.28
CA ILE A 55 -8.06 4.95 3.06
C ILE A 55 -7.37 3.62 2.72
N MET A 56 -7.14 3.34 1.44
CA MET A 56 -6.48 2.12 0.98
C MET A 56 -5.05 2.01 1.53
N GLY A 57 -4.26 3.09 1.46
CA GLY A 57 -2.90 3.11 2.02
C GLY A 57 -2.90 2.92 3.54
N GLY A 58 -3.83 3.57 4.25
CA GLY A 58 -4.00 3.41 5.69
C GLY A 58 -4.39 1.97 6.07
N PHE A 59 -5.33 1.38 5.34
CA PHE A 59 -5.77 0.00 5.53
C PHE A 59 -4.64 -1.01 5.29
N LEU A 60 -3.87 -0.84 4.21
CA LEU A 60 -2.69 -1.65 3.93
C LEU A 60 -1.67 -1.55 5.07
N SER A 61 -1.39 -0.33 5.54
CA SER A 61 -0.49 -0.10 6.67
C SER A 61 -0.96 -0.84 7.92
N ALA A 62 -2.24 -0.71 8.26
CA ALA A 62 -2.81 -1.38 9.44
C ALA A 62 -2.68 -2.91 9.35
N ILE A 63 -3.02 -3.52 8.21
CA ILE A 63 -2.89 -4.96 8.01
C ILE A 63 -1.44 -5.40 8.12
N CYS A 64 -0.52 -4.71 7.45
CA CYS A 64 0.89 -5.05 7.48
C CYS A 64 1.49 -4.93 8.89
N LEU A 65 1.06 -3.93 9.68
CA LEU A 65 1.47 -3.79 11.07
C LEU A 65 0.96 -4.96 11.93
N MET A 66 -0.33 -5.31 11.82
CA MET A 66 -0.91 -6.44 12.55
C MET A 66 -0.19 -7.76 12.21
N MET A 67 0.09 -7.99 10.93
CA MET A 67 0.81 -9.17 10.46
C MET A 67 2.27 -9.19 10.91
N ALA A 68 2.95 -8.04 10.94
CA ALA A 68 4.31 -7.93 11.47
C ALA A 68 4.35 -8.27 12.98
N ILE A 69 3.39 -7.76 13.76
CA ILE A 69 3.25 -8.07 15.19
C ILE A 69 3.02 -9.57 15.38
N TYR A 70 2.08 -10.16 14.62
CA TYR A 70 1.82 -11.60 14.68
C TYR A 70 3.08 -12.42 14.34
N ALA A 71 3.77 -12.09 13.24
CA ALA A 71 4.99 -12.76 12.84
C ALA A 71 6.09 -12.63 13.90
N PHE A 72 6.24 -11.47 14.54
CA PHE A 72 7.21 -11.27 15.62
C PHE A 72 6.97 -12.21 16.80
N PHE A 73 5.72 -12.37 17.23
CA PHE A 73 5.38 -13.32 18.30
C PHE A 73 5.54 -14.78 17.85
N ALA A 74 5.18 -15.11 16.61
CA ALA A 74 5.33 -16.44 16.05
C ALA A 74 6.79 -16.90 15.90
N VAL A 75 7.77 -15.99 15.78
CA VAL A 75 9.21 -16.34 15.82
C VAL A 75 9.65 -16.79 17.22
N ARG A 76 8.96 -16.32 18.27
CA ARG A 76 9.40 -16.44 19.67
C ARG A 76 8.78 -17.63 20.40
N ILE A 77 7.85 -18.35 19.76
CA ILE A 77 7.21 -19.58 20.24
C ILE A 77 7.87 -20.76 19.54
#